data_AF-A0A6B3H3Y7-F1
#
_entry.id   AF-A0A6B3H3Y7-F1
#
_cell.length_a   1.000
_cell.length_b   1.000
_cell.length_c   1.000
_cell.angle_alpha   90.00
_cell.angle_beta   90.00
_cell.angle_gamma   90.00
#
_symmetry.space_group_name_H-M   'P 1'
#
loop_
_entity.id
_entity.type
_entity.pdbx_description
1 polymer ?
#
loop_
_entity_poly.entity_id
_entity_poly.type
_entity_poly.pdbx_seq_one_letter_code
_entity_poly.pdbx_strand_id
1 'polypeptide(L)' 'DFAYDGDPNIVEVYISTLRRKLGAASIVTVRGAGYRLEAG' A
#
# COMPACT_ATOMS: atom_id res chain seq x y z
N ASP A 1 -7.24 -16.96 -5.50
CA ASP A 1 -8.26 -16.45 -4.59
C ASP A 1 -7.57 -15.53 -3.60
N PHE A 2 -7.62 -14.21 -3.83
CA PHE A 2 -6.88 -13.19 -3.07
C PHE A 2 -7.79 -12.47 -2.07
N ALA A 3 -8.83 -13.13 -1.59
CA ALA A 3 -9.73 -12.57 -0.58
C ALA A 3 -9.08 -12.66 0.81
N TYR A 4 -8.08 -11.80 1.04
CA TYR A 4 -7.61 -11.49 2.38
C TYR A 4 -8.75 -10.78 3.12
N ASP A 5 -9.37 -11.46 4.08
CA ASP A 5 -10.46 -10.96 4.94
C ASP A 5 -9.95 -10.07 6.09
N GLY A 6 -8.80 -9.42 5.89
CA GLY A 6 -8.29 -8.45 6.84
C GLY A 6 -8.92 -7.09 6.57
N ASP A 7 -9.40 -6.46 7.63
CA ASP A 7 -10.01 -5.13 7.60
C ASP A 7 -9.18 -4.19 6.69
N PRO A 8 -9.71 -3.64 5.58
CA PRO A 8 -8.96 -2.82 4.64
C PRO A 8 -8.23 -1.64 5.31
N ASN A 9 -8.67 -1.25 6.51
CA ASN A 9 -7.96 -0.34 7.39
C ASN A 9 -6.50 -0.76 7.64
N ILE A 10 -6.21 -2.06 7.77
CA ILE A 10 -4.85 -2.55 8.04
C ILE A 10 -3.91 -2.27 6.86
N VAL A 11 -4.42 -2.36 5.64
CA VAL A 11 -3.67 -2.04 4.43
C VAL A 11 -3.30 -0.55 4.45
N GLU A 12 -4.26 0.33 4.71
CA GLU A 12 -4.01 1.78 4.78
C GLU A 12 -2.98 2.16 5.85
N VAL A 13 -3.06 1.51 7.03
CA VAL A 13 -2.10 1.72 8.13
C VAL A 13 -0.69 1.29 7.72
N TYR A 14 -0.54 0.12 7.11
CA TYR A 14 0.77 -0.34 6.65
C TYR A 14 1.33 0.52 5.52
N ILE A 15 0.52 0.90 4.53
CA ILE A 15 0.95 1.80 3.45
C ILE A 15 1.40 3.15 4.00
N SER A 16 0.67 3.70 4.97
CA SER A 16 1.05 4.96 5.64
C SER A 16 2.37 4.84 6.40
N THR A 17 2.57 3.72 7.08
CA THR A 17 3.81 3.45 7.82
C THR A 17 4.99 3.26 6.87
N LEU A 18 4.80 2.53 5.77
CA LEU A 18 5.83 2.29 4.77
C LEU A 18 6.22 3.57 4.05
N ARG A 19 5.27 4.42 3.64
CA ARG A 19 5.54 5.73 3.04
C ARG A 19 6.34 6.66 3.97
N ARG A 20 6.10 6.59 5.29
CA ARG A 20 6.89 7.33 6.28
C ARG A 20 8.32 6.83 6.38
N LYS A 21 8.55 5.52 6.23
CA LYS A 21 9.88 4.89 6.35
C LYS A 21 10.71 4.95 5.07
N LEU A 22 10.07 4.76 3.92
CA LEU A 22 10.72 4.61 2.61
C LEU A 22 10.57 5.85 1.72
N GLY A 23 9.79 6.84 2.15
CA GLY A 23 9.43 8.01 1.37
C GLY A 23 8.14 7.81 0.58
N ALA A 24 7.35 8.88 0.44
CA ALA A 24 6.00 8.82 -0.14
C ALA A 24 5.96 8.32 -1.60
N ALA A 25 7.04 8.49 -2.36
CA ALA A 25 7.15 8.08 -3.76
C ALA A 25 7.39 6.58 -3.95
N SER A 26 7.80 5.85 -2.91
CA SER A 26 8.08 4.40 -2.98
C SER A 26 6.83 3.55 -3.17
N ILE A 27 5.64 4.09 -2.88
CA ILE A 27 4.36 3.38 -3.00
C ILE A 27 3.35 4.24 -3.76
N VAL A 28 2.96 3.76 -4.93
CA VAL A 28 2.00 4.41 -5.82
C VAL A 28 0.63 3.74 -5.69
N THR A 29 -0.41 4.57 -5.65
CA THR A 29 -1.80 4.09 -5.72
C THR A 29 -2.18 3.83 -7.17
N VAL A 30 -2.55 2.60 -7.49
CA VAL A 30 -3.09 2.21 -8.79
C VAL A 30 -4.61 2.19 -8.68
N ARG A 31 -5.27 3.14 -9.36
CA ARG A 31 -6.72 3.27 -9.33
C ARG A 31 -7.38 1.97 -9.80
N GLY A 32 -8.25 1.40 -8.97
CA GLY A 32 -8.94 0.15 -9.25
C GLY A 32 -8.12 -1.13 -9.06
N ALA A 33 -6.86 -1.03 -8.62
CA ALA A 33 -5.98 -2.19 -8.44
C ALA A 33 -5.21 -2.22 -7.10
N GLY A 34 -5.18 -1.13 -6.33
CA GLY A 34 -4.57 -1.07 -5.00
C GLY A 34 -3.27 -0.28 -4.98
N TYR A 35 -2.19 -0.83 -4.43
CA TYR A 35 -0.90 -0.15 -4.29
C TYR A 35 0.22 -0.94 -4.97
N ARG A 36 1.18 -0.22 -5.55
CA ARG A 36 2.38 -0.78 -6.19
C ARG A 36 3.62 -0.16 -5.55
N LEU A 37 4.63 -1.00 -5.32
CA LEU A 37 5.97 -0.54 -4.94
C LEU A 37 6.73 -0.11 -6.19
N GLU A 38 7.23 1.11 -6.19
CA GLU A 38 8.20 1.58 -7.18
C GLU A 38 9.59 1.41 -6.56
N ALA A 39 10.39 0.52 -7.13
CA ALA A 39 11.81 0.48 -6.82
C ALA A 39 12.46 1.69 -7.52
N GLY A 40 13.05 2.58 -6.71
CA GLY A 40 13.98 3.60 -7.23
C GLY A 40 15.26 2.96 -7.72
#